data_AF-A0A7R9IXB7-F1
#
_entry.id   AF-A0A7R9IXB7-F1
#
_cell.length_a   1.000
_cell.length_b   1.000
_cell.length_c   1.000
_cell.angle_alpha   90.00
_cell.angle_beta   90.00
_cell.angle_gamma   90.00
#
_symmetry.space_group_name_H-M   'P 1'
#
loop_
_entity.id
_entity.type
_entity.pdbx_description
1 polymer ?
#
loop_
_entity_poly.entity_id
_entity_poly.type
_entity_poly.pdbx_seq_one_letter_code
_entity_poly.pdbx_strand_id
1 'polypeptide(L)'
;MERFPAVHQHSDNLESNSVNQNFDQLFDPVVKSGDPFPSPPPHTEVAKMARFIVHNSDWAALSYISAQPKSKGYPSGAIFSVSDGVINQSTGVPYLYVTKLELPIQDLRNDSRCSLTMTLAQSPYCQTQGLDPEEPPCAQLVLTGRMVQLENGTLDWNNAKEALFSRHPRMKDWPADHGFFFMRLDIEYINMTDYYGGPVDEKPPPVHPTEIRTSISPSSAVEQLNTTTALANYATEEGQKLWSKQHPECGGKLQSPIHLVAHKAIPLPLPALEMVRYHNPLPQPIVFTNNGHSVSVSVNPLEYDQLPMIFGAMLPNMYQLDSFHFHWGSKNNQGSEHVLNGIQYPAEMHIIHRNTRYSSIQEAQHFSHGLTVLAFFFQLRDKVNQALSPLIDNLPSVRKDGKSIPLNISLTLASILPRDKEVYYTYRGSLTTPPCSEAVTWIVFPEAIFLSYYQMKKFRQLSSGDTQLVDNFRRAQRLGPRKVYVRRMKQGEATMYNVTQYYPTFLTKT
;
A
#
# COMPACT_ATOMS: atom_id res chain seq x y z
N MET A 1 -42.15 -46.72 -59.12
CA MET A 1 -41.34 -47.45 -58.11
C MET A 1 -41.40 -46.60 -56.84
N GLU A 2 -42.19 -46.92 -55.81
CA GLU A 2 -42.25 -48.18 -55.02
C GLU A 2 -40.90 -48.51 -54.35
N ARG A 3 -40.82 -48.95 -53.08
CA ARG A 3 -41.76 -49.01 -51.92
C ARG A 3 -40.88 -49.17 -50.64
N PHE A 4 -41.44 -48.76 -49.49
CA PHE A 4 -41.16 -49.07 -48.05
C PHE A 4 -40.47 -50.42 -47.66
N PRO A 5 -40.12 -50.72 -46.36
CA PRO A 5 -40.36 -50.02 -45.07
C PRO A 5 -39.15 -49.99 -44.06
N ALA A 6 -39.44 -49.65 -42.80
CA ALA A 6 -38.57 -49.46 -41.62
C ALA A 6 -38.23 -50.72 -40.78
N VAL A 7 -37.84 -50.46 -39.50
CA VAL A 7 -37.59 -51.35 -38.31
C VAL A 7 -36.08 -51.55 -38.03
N HIS A 8 -35.54 -51.47 -36.79
CA HIS A 8 -36.12 -51.44 -35.43
C HIS A 8 -35.51 -50.30 -34.52
N GLN A 9 -35.55 -50.46 -33.20
CA GLN A 9 -34.85 -49.71 -32.14
C GLN A 9 -34.34 -50.70 -31.08
N HIS A 10 -33.26 -50.38 -30.37
CA HIS A 10 -32.97 -50.67 -28.95
C HIS A 10 -31.67 -49.91 -28.60
N SER A 11 -31.75 -48.77 -27.91
CA SER A 11 -31.78 -48.59 -26.44
C SER A 11 -30.43 -48.87 -25.74
N ASP A 12 -29.79 -47.82 -25.23
CA ASP A 12 -29.40 -47.77 -23.81
C ASP A 12 -29.13 -46.33 -23.35
N ASN A 13 -29.24 -46.11 -22.04
CA ASN A 13 -29.45 -44.80 -21.43
C ASN A 13 -28.16 -44.03 -21.13
N LEU A 14 -28.23 -42.70 -21.20
CA LEU A 14 -27.39 -41.80 -20.42
C LEU A 14 -28.30 -40.82 -19.68
N GLU A 15 -28.83 -41.27 -18.54
CA GLU A 15 -29.43 -40.38 -17.55
C GLU A 15 -28.34 -39.58 -16.83
N SER A 16 -28.70 -38.35 -16.49
CA SER A 16 -28.01 -37.51 -15.51
C SER A 16 -27.83 -38.24 -14.17
N ASN A 17 -26.66 -38.10 -13.52
CA ASN A 17 -26.65 -37.82 -12.07
C ASN A 17 -25.31 -37.30 -11.51
N SER A 18 -25.44 -36.27 -10.67
CA SER A 18 -24.58 -35.91 -9.53
C SER A 18 -23.04 -36.00 -9.68
N VAL A 19 -22.43 -34.90 -10.09
CA VAL A 19 -21.19 -34.41 -9.46
C VAL A 19 -21.54 -33.10 -8.76
N ASN A 20 -21.77 -33.16 -7.44
CA ASN A 20 -21.83 -31.99 -6.57
C ASN A 20 -21.73 -32.42 -5.11
N GLN A 21 -20.51 -32.37 -4.56
CA GLN A 21 -20.23 -32.20 -3.14
C GLN A 21 -18.75 -31.83 -2.95
N ASN A 22 -18.48 -30.94 -2.01
CA ASN A 22 -17.15 -30.51 -1.53
C ASN A 22 -16.34 -29.55 -2.41
N PHE A 23 -17.00 -28.63 -3.13
CA PHE A 23 -16.41 -27.31 -3.46
C PHE A 23 -17.01 -26.15 -2.64
N ASP A 24 -18.11 -26.37 -1.94
CA ASP A 24 -18.88 -25.31 -1.26
C ASP A 24 -18.23 -24.78 0.04
N GLN A 25 -17.34 -25.55 0.71
CA GLN A 25 -16.81 -25.20 2.04
C GLN A 25 -15.69 -24.12 2.08
N LEU A 26 -15.42 -23.44 0.97
CA LEU A 26 -14.55 -22.25 0.92
C LEU A 26 -15.21 -21.05 0.23
N PHE A 27 -16.45 -21.23 -0.22
CA PHE A 27 -17.37 -20.18 -0.64
C PHE A 27 -18.71 -20.49 -0.01
N ASP A 28 -18.81 -20.42 1.33
CA ASP A 28 -20.12 -20.42 1.95
C ASP A 28 -20.89 -19.19 1.40
N PRO A 29 -21.98 -19.37 0.62
CA PRO A 29 -22.99 -18.32 0.60
C PRO A 29 -23.43 -18.14 2.05
N VAL A 30 -23.64 -16.89 2.48
CA VAL A 30 -24.13 -16.60 3.82
C VAL A 30 -25.35 -17.49 4.08
N VAL A 31 -25.22 -18.41 5.05
CA VAL A 31 -26.11 -19.56 5.17
C VAL A 31 -27.55 -19.08 5.32
N LYS A 32 -28.45 -19.70 4.55
CA LYS A 32 -29.90 -19.56 4.75
C LYS A 32 -30.25 -19.95 6.19
N SER A 33 -30.40 -18.94 7.05
CA SER A 33 -31.50 -18.93 7.98
C SER A 33 -32.70 -18.29 7.28
N GLY A 34 -33.92 -18.63 7.70
CA GLY A 34 -35.13 -17.88 7.32
C GLY A 34 -35.27 -16.56 8.11
N ASP A 35 -34.15 -16.06 8.61
CA ASP A 35 -34.00 -14.91 9.49
C ASP A 35 -33.47 -13.76 8.62
N PRO A 36 -34.09 -12.56 8.62
CA PRO A 36 -33.65 -11.45 7.77
C PRO A 36 -32.24 -10.93 8.11
N PHE A 37 -31.64 -11.39 9.22
CA PHE A 37 -30.29 -11.02 9.65
C PHE A 37 -29.52 -12.26 10.12
N PRO A 38 -28.54 -12.75 9.34
CA PRO A 38 -27.64 -13.81 9.79
C PRO A 38 -26.80 -13.33 10.99
N SER A 39 -26.24 -14.25 11.78
CA SER A 39 -25.26 -13.86 12.81
C SER A 39 -23.98 -13.32 12.15
N PRO A 40 -23.38 -12.25 12.68
CA PRO A 40 -22.14 -11.69 12.13
C PRO A 40 -20.96 -12.65 12.37
N PRO A 41 -19.89 -12.57 11.55
CA PRO A 41 -18.68 -13.37 11.72
C PRO A 41 -17.92 -12.97 13.00
N PRO A 42 -16.94 -13.77 13.45
CA PRO A 42 -16.09 -13.41 14.59
C PRO A 42 -15.33 -12.10 14.34
N HIS A 43 -15.18 -11.27 15.38
CA HIS A 43 -14.52 -9.95 15.28
C HIS A 43 -13.02 -10.00 14.90
N THR A 44 -12.44 -11.19 14.85
CA THR A 44 -11.07 -11.45 14.35
C THR A 44 -11.04 -11.61 12.82
N GLU A 45 -12.17 -11.87 12.17
CA GLU A 45 -12.32 -12.03 10.72
C GLU A 45 -12.73 -10.70 10.07
N VAL A 46 -11.93 -9.67 10.30
CA VAL A 46 -12.19 -8.25 9.96
C VAL A 46 -12.70 -8.08 8.52
N ALA A 47 -12.08 -8.72 7.51
CA ALA A 47 -12.56 -8.70 6.13
C ALA A 47 -13.95 -9.29 5.89
N LYS A 48 -14.32 -10.34 6.64
CA LYS A 48 -15.66 -10.92 6.57
C LYS A 48 -16.66 -10.03 7.30
N MET A 49 -16.30 -9.44 8.45
CA MET A 49 -17.16 -8.49 9.17
C MET A 49 -17.44 -7.24 8.31
N ALA A 50 -16.42 -6.66 7.68
CA ALA A 50 -16.59 -5.52 6.79
C ALA A 50 -17.55 -5.84 5.63
N ARG A 51 -17.37 -6.97 4.93
CA ARG A 51 -18.31 -7.45 3.91
C ARG A 51 -19.71 -7.69 4.46
N PHE A 52 -19.81 -8.29 5.64
CA PHE A 52 -21.08 -8.59 6.30
C PHE A 52 -21.86 -7.30 6.60
N ILE A 53 -21.21 -6.28 7.19
CA ILE A 53 -21.83 -4.98 7.47
C ILE A 53 -22.30 -4.32 6.17
N VAL A 54 -21.45 -4.29 5.12
CA VAL A 54 -21.83 -3.71 3.82
C VAL A 54 -23.06 -4.41 3.23
N HIS A 55 -23.10 -5.74 3.27
CA HIS A 55 -24.17 -6.51 2.66
C HIS A 55 -25.51 -6.43 3.42
N ASN A 56 -25.44 -6.32 4.75
CA ASN A 56 -26.62 -6.25 5.61
C ASN A 56 -27.04 -4.82 5.97
N SER A 57 -26.44 -3.80 5.34
CA SER A 57 -26.85 -2.40 5.48
C SER A 57 -27.82 -2.00 4.37
N ASP A 58 -29.01 -1.52 4.75
CA ASP A 58 -29.98 -0.96 3.81
C ASP A 58 -29.64 0.48 3.41
N TRP A 59 -28.94 1.21 4.29
CA TRP A 59 -28.55 2.59 4.08
C TRP A 59 -27.14 2.87 4.58
N ALA A 60 -26.55 3.99 4.15
CA ALA A 60 -25.27 4.47 4.66
C ALA A 60 -25.30 5.99 4.84
N ALA A 61 -24.53 6.47 5.82
CA ALA A 61 -24.25 7.89 5.98
C ALA A 61 -23.09 8.30 5.05
N LEU A 62 -23.41 8.97 3.96
CA LEU A 62 -22.46 9.60 3.06
C LEU A 62 -21.89 10.87 3.69
N SER A 63 -20.61 10.88 4.00
CA SER A 63 -19.85 12.08 4.38
C SER A 63 -19.11 12.64 3.17
N TYR A 64 -19.27 13.94 2.92
CA TYR A 64 -18.70 14.63 1.75
C TYR A 64 -18.36 16.10 2.08
N ILE A 65 -17.61 16.77 1.21
CA ILE A 65 -17.31 18.21 1.36
C ILE A 65 -18.31 19.01 0.54
N SER A 66 -19.04 19.93 1.18
CA SER A 66 -20.05 20.71 0.47
C SER A 66 -19.42 21.77 -0.44
N ALA A 67 -19.99 21.94 -1.64
CA ALA A 67 -19.64 23.00 -2.59
C ALA A 67 -20.71 24.10 -2.65
N GLN A 68 -21.83 23.94 -1.93
CA GLN A 68 -22.96 24.88 -1.91
C GLN A 68 -22.55 26.26 -1.37
N PRO A 69 -23.12 27.38 -1.88
CA PRO A 69 -22.66 28.72 -1.55
C PRO A 69 -22.61 29.09 -0.06
N LYS A 70 -23.50 28.52 0.76
CA LYS A 70 -23.58 28.81 2.21
C LYS A 70 -22.76 27.88 3.11
N SER A 71 -22.34 26.73 2.60
CA SER A 71 -21.64 25.66 3.34
C SER A 71 -20.34 25.23 2.66
N LYS A 72 -19.83 26.02 1.70
CA LYS A 72 -18.66 25.66 0.90
C LYS A 72 -17.44 25.34 1.77
N GLY A 73 -16.92 24.12 1.63
CA GLY A 73 -15.79 23.61 2.39
C GLY A 73 -16.12 23.00 3.76
N TYR A 74 -17.37 23.06 4.22
CA TYR A 74 -17.80 22.34 5.42
C TYR A 74 -17.97 20.84 5.12
N PRO A 75 -17.65 19.95 6.08
CA PRO A 75 -18.09 18.57 6.02
C PRO A 75 -19.62 18.52 6.11
N SER A 76 -20.24 17.67 5.31
CA SER A 76 -21.69 17.45 5.28
C SER A 76 -22.00 15.96 5.25
N GLY A 77 -23.15 15.59 5.81
CA GLY A 77 -23.64 14.22 5.88
C GLY A 77 -25.02 14.09 5.22
N ALA A 78 -25.26 12.98 4.53
CA ALA A 78 -26.56 12.63 3.97
C ALA A 78 -26.79 11.11 4.06
N ILE A 79 -28.03 10.68 4.23
CA ILE A 79 -28.38 9.25 4.24
C ILE A 79 -28.78 8.82 2.83
N PHE A 80 -28.20 7.74 2.33
CA PHE A 80 -28.55 7.12 1.06
C PHE A 80 -28.86 5.64 1.25
N SER A 81 -29.88 5.14 0.56
CA SER A 81 -30.08 3.70 0.37
C SER A 81 -28.90 3.11 -0.41
N VAL A 82 -28.36 1.99 0.07
CA VAL A 82 -27.20 1.32 -0.53
C VAL A 82 -27.49 -0.15 -0.83
N SER A 83 -26.67 -0.74 -1.69
CA SER A 83 -26.65 -2.17 -1.97
C SER A 83 -25.31 -2.55 -2.58
N ASP A 84 -24.71 -3.67 -2.20
CA ASP A 84 -23.46 -4.17 -2.78
C ASP A 84 -23.63 -5.42 -3.65
N GLY A 85 -24.88 -5.82 -3.93
CA GLY A 85 -25.22 -7.04 -4.66
C GLY A 85 -26.66 -7.46 -4.38
N VAL A 86 -27.12 -8.54 -5.01
CA VAL A 86 -28.46 -9.09 -4.73
C VAL A 86 -28.50 -9.70 -3.32
N ILE A 87 -29.70 -9.90 -2.75
CA ILE A 87 -29.93 -10.27 -1.33
C ILE A 87 -29.13 -11.49 -0.83
N ASN A 88 -28.67 -12.38 -1.72
CA ASN A 88 -27.87 -13.58 -1.34
C ASN A 88 -26.42 -13.56 -1.89
N GLN A 89 -25.94 -12.44 -2.43
CA GLN A 89 -24.63 -12.37 -3.10
C GLN A 89 -23.98 -10.99 -2.93
N SER A 90 -23.09 -10.86 -1.95
CA SER A 90 -22.25 -9.67 -1.73
C SER A 90 -21.14 -9.56 -2.79
N THR A 91 -20.96 -8.39 -3.39
CA THR A 91 -19.74 -8.06 -4.15
C THR A 91 -18.72 -7.29 -3.31
N GLY A 92 -19.15 -6.63 -2.23
CA GLY A 92 -18.34 -5.71 -1.42
C GLY A 92 -18.16 -4.31 -2.02
N VAL A 93 -18.83 -3.99 -3.13
CA VAL A 93 -18.79 -2.67 -3.79
C VAL A 93 -20.14 -1.97 -3.61
N PRO A 94 -20.26 -0.94 -2.75
CA PRO A 94 -21.52 -0.22 -2.55
C PRO A 94 -21.94 0.57 -3.80
N TYR A 95 -23.18 0.35 -4.22
CA TYR A 95 -23.88 1.11 -5.24
C TYR A 95 -24.93 2.03 -4.61
N LEU A 96 -25.18 3.18 -5.25
CA LEU A 96 -26.26 4.12 -4.93
C LEU A 96 -27.08 4.41 -6.20
N TYR A 97 -28.40 4.64 -6.05
CA TYR A 97 -29.28 5.16 -7.11
C TYR A 97 -29.70 6.59 -6.76
N VAL A 98 -29.35 7.55 -7.62
CA VAL A 98 -29.29 8.98 -7.25
C VAL A 98 -29.68 9.90 -8.41
N THR A 99 -29.95 11.17 -8.14
CA THR A 99 -30.25 12.20 -9.15
C THR A 99 -29.39 13.47 -8.98
N LYS A 100 -29.16 14.19 -10.08
CA LYS A 100 -28.44 15.48 -10.07
C LYS A 100 -29.21 16.59 -9.32
N LEU A 101 -30.47 16.35 -8.98
CA LEU A 101 -31.30 17.26 -8.17
C LEU A 101 -30.87 17.26 -6.69
N GLU A 102 -30.23 16.21 -6.21
CA GLU A 102 -29.76 16.08 -4.82
C GLU A 102 -28.48 16.90 -4.58
N LEU A 103 -28.47 17.74 -3.54
CA LEU A 103 -27.31 18.58 -3.20
C LEU A 103 -26.00 17.78 -2.96
N PRO A 104 -26.00 16.61 -2.27
CA PRO A 104 -24.79 15.78 -2.16
C PRO A 104 -24.22 15.38 -3.53
N ILE A 105 -25.07 15.12 -4.53
CA ILE A 105 -24.66 14.70 -5.87
C ILE A 105 -24.12 15.87 -6.70
N GLN A 106 -24.63 17.08 -6.46
CA GLN A 106 -24.05 18.31 -7.01
C GLN A 106 -22.65 18.57 -6.42
N ASP A 107 -22.50 18.39 -5.12
CA ASP A 107 -21.24 18.59 -4.40
C ASP A 107 -20.18 17.53 -4.79
N LEU A 108 -20.58 16.25 -4.89
CA LEU A 108 -19.72 15.14 -5.36
C LEU A 108 -19.23 15.30 -6.81
N ARG A 109 -19.94 16.05 -7.65
CA ARG A 109 -19.48 16.38 -9.01
C ARG A 109 -18.37 17.44 -9.02
N ASN A 110 -18.21 18.20 -7.95
CA ASN A 110 -17.10 19.15 -7.77
C ASN A 110 -15.92 18.50 -7.01
N ASP A 111 -16.20 17.65 -6.02
CA ASP A 111 -15.19 16.84 -5.33
C ASP A 111 -15.74 15.44 -5.03
N SER A 112 -15.29 14.44 -5.79
CA SER A 112 -15.81 13.06 -5.68
C SER A 112 -15.39 12.33 -4.40
N ARG A 113 -14.49 12.91 -3.60
CA ARG A 113 -14.01 12.30 -2.35
C ARG A 113 -15.10 12.27 -1.30
N CYS A 114 -15.36 11.09 -0.76
CA CYS A 114 -16.38 10.87 0.26
C CYS A 114 -16.06 9.63 1.10
N SER A 115 -16.84 9.44 2.17
CA SER A 115 -16.92 8.16 2.85
C SER A 115 -18.37 7.73 3.05
N LEU A 116 -18.61 6.41 3.08
CA LEU A 116 -19.86 5.80 3.50
C LEU A 116 -19.64 5.16 4.87
N THR A 117 -20.41 5.59 5.87
CA THR A 117 -20.44 4.97 7.19
C THR A 117 -21.65 4.05 7.32
N MET A 118 -21.41 2.82 7.77
CA MET A 118 -22.38 1.75 8.01
C MET A 118 -22.10 1.13 9.39
N THR A 119 -23.06 0.41 9.97
CA THR A 119 -22.89 -0.20 11.29
C THR A 119 -23.73 -1.47 11.43
N LEU A 120 -23.20 -2.40 12.21
CA LEU A 120 -23.89 -3.62 12.64
C LEU A 120 -25.18 -3.32 13.42
N ALA A 121 -25.34 -2.11 13.98
CA ALA A 121 -26.60 -1.63 14.56
C ALA A 121 -27.75 -1.45 13.57
N GLN A 122 -27.52 -1.53 12.25
CA GLN A 122 -28.60 -1.64 11.26
C GLN A 122 -29.26 -3.03 11.29
N SER A 123 -28.56 -4.04 11.81
CA SER A 123 -29.14 -5.35 12.13
C SER A 123 -29.62 -5.39 13.59
N PRO A 124 -30.52 -6.32 13.95
CA PRO A 124 -30.91 -6.57 15.35
C PRO A 124 -29.75 -7.05 16.24
N TYR A 125 -28.56 -7.37 15.69
CA TYR A 125 -27.47 -7.98 16.46
C TYR A 125 -27.11 -7.18 17.71
N CYS A 126 -26.74 -5.89 17.58
CA CYS A 126 -26.31 -5.10 18.74
C CYS A 126 -27.42 -5.01 19.80
N GLN A 127 -28.67 -4.80 19.36
CA GLN A 127 -29.83 -4.76 20.25
C GLN A 127 -30.06 -6.10 20.98
N THR A 128 -29.91 -7.24 20.30
CA THR A 128 -30.08 -8.57 20.92
C THR A 128 -28.94 -8.92 21.87
N GLN A 129 -27.73 -8.38 21.65
CA GLN A 129 -26.61 -8.50 22.59
C GLN A 129 -26.66 -7.48 23.74
N GLY A 130 -27.60 -6.52 23.72
CA GLY A 130 -27.71 -5.45 24.72
C GLY A 130 -26.60 -4.40 24.62
N LEU A 131 -25.95 -4.28 23.46
CA LEU A 131 -24.87 -3.32 23.17
C LEU A 131 -25.44 -1.99 22.68
N ASP A 132 -24.88 -0.89 23.16
CA ASP A 132 -25.11 0.43 22.55
C ASP A 132 -24.36 0.56 21.21
N PRO A 133 -24.90 1.28 20.20
CA PRO A 133 -24.21 1.51 18.92
C PRO A 133 -22.84 2.23 19.00
N GLU A 134 -22.50 2.90 20.11
CA GLU A 134 -21.17 3.46 20.35
C GLU A 134 -20.18 2.45 20.97
N GLU A 135 -20.64 1.29 21.45
CA GLU A 135 -19.74 0.27 21.99
C GLU A 135 -18.95 -0.42 20.88
N PRO A 136 -17.60 -0.59 21.02
CA PRO A 136 -16.77 -1.17 19.96
C PRO A 136 -17.20 -2.54 19.40
N PRO A 137 -17.78 -3.48 20.18
CA PRO A 137 -18.34 -4.73 19.65
C PRO A 137 -19.62 -4.57 18.80
N CYS A 138 -20.30 -3.41 18.86
CA CYS A 138 -21.33 -3.05 17.89
C CYS A 138 -20.67 -2.41 16.66
N ALA A 139 -20.16 -3.27 15.78
CA ALA A 139 -19.19 -2.85 14.78
C ALA A 139 -19.62 -1.67 13.90
N GLN A 140 -18.70 -0.73 13.68
CA GLN A 140 -18.86 0.43 12.79
C GLN A 140 -17.84 0.38 11.67
N LEU A 141 -18.29 0.64 10.44
CA LEU A 141 -17.50 0.54 9.21
C LEU A 141 -17.53 1.86 8.45
N VAL A 142 -16.35 2.40 8.12
CA VAL A 142 -16.20 3.59 7.28
C VAL A 142 -15.43 3.22 6.01
N LEU A 143 -16.11 3.24 4.87
CA LEU A 143 -15.52 3.06 3.55
C LEU A 143 -15.17 4.44 2.98
N THR A 144 -13.90 4.77 2.82
CA THR A 144 -13.46 6.06 2.24
C THR A 144 -12.98 5.86 0.80
N GLY A 145 -13.38 6.74 -0.11
CA GLY A 145 -13.01 6.62 -1.52
C GLY A 145 -13.58 7.72 -2.40
N ARG A 146 -13.94 7.34 -3.63
CA ARG A 146 -14.52 8.27 -4.63
C ARG A 146 -15.83 7.75 -5.18
N MET A 147 -16.84 8.62 -5.25
CA MET A 147 -18.10 8.28 -5.88
C MET A 147 -17.99 8.43 -7.41
N VAL A 148 -18.27 7.35 -8.14
CA VAL A 148 -18.13 7.27 -9.61
C VAL A 148 -19.48 6.99 -10.24
N GLN A 149 -19.91 7.84 -11.18
CA GLN A 149 -21.11 7.61 -11.99
C GLN A 149 -20.88 6.47 -12.99
N LEU A 150 -21.82 5.53 -13.07
CA LEU A 150 -21.75 4.39 -13.98
C LEU A 150 -22.39 4.72 -15.33
N GLU A 151 -21.75 4.25 -16.41
CA GLU A 151 -22.23 4.43 -17.78
C GLU A 151 -23.34 3.41 -18.12
N ASN A 152 -24.42 3.88 -18.73
CA ASN A 152 -25.61 3.09 -19.02
C ASN A 152 -25.30 1.92 -19.96
N GLY A 153 -25.81 0.72 -19.64
CA GLY A 153 -25.59 -0.50 -20.42
C GLY A 153 -24.28 -1.24 -20.14
N THR A 154 -23.36 -0.68 -19.34
CA THR A 154 -22.17 -1.41 -18.90
C THR A 154 -22.51 -2.57 -17.94
N LEU A 155 -21.59 -3.54 -17.79
CA LEU A 155 -21.77 -4.65 -16.83
C LEU A 155 -21.97 -4.12 -15.39
N ASP A 156 -21.13 -3.18 -14.96
CA ASP A 156 -21.24 -2.57 -13.63
C ASP A 156 -22.56 -1.82 -13.42
N TRP A 157 -23.11 -1.17 -14.45
CA TRP A 157 -24.42 -0.52 -14.39
C TRP A 157 -25.55 -1.53 -14.24
N ASN A 158 -25.49 -2.67 -14.95
CA ASN A 158 -26.48 -3.74 -14.81
C ASN A 158 -26.41 -4.38 -13.40
N ASN A 159 -25.20 -4.64 -12.89
CA ASN A 159 -24.98 -5.14 -11.54
C ASN A 159 -25.54 -4.18 -10.48
N ALA A 160 -25.24 -2.87 -10.61
CA ALA A 160 -25.77 -1.84 -9.72
C ALA A 160 -27.29 -1.79 -9.73
N LYS A 161 -27.90 -1.83 -10.91
CA LYS A 161 -29.35 -1.86 -11.09
C LYS A 161 -29.99 -3.06 -10.41
N GLU A 162 -29.46 -4.27 -10.64
CA GLU A 162 -30.00 -5.50 -10.04
C GLU A 162 -29.82 -5.51 -8.51
N ALA A 163 -28.64 -5.11 -8.03
CA ALA A 163 -28.33 -4.99 -6.61
C ALA A 163 -29.28 -4.03 -5.89
N LEU A 164 -29.45 -2.81 -6.41
CA LEU A 164 -30.28 -1.78 -5.78
C LEU A 164 -31.77 -2.09 -5.91
N PHE A 165 -32.23 -2.54 -7.08
CA PHE A 165 -33.66 -2.79 -7.31
C PHE A 165 -34.18 -4.12 -6.76
N SER A 166 -33.29 -5.01 -6.29
CA SER A 166 -33.66 -6.20 -5.51
C SER A 166 -33.80 -5.87 -4.01
N ARG A 167 -32.84 -5.13 -3.43
CA ARG A 167 -32.89 -4.69 -2.02
C ARG A 167 -33.92 -3.57 -1.77
N HIS A 168 -34.00 -2.60 -2.68
CA HIS A 168 -34.89 -1.43 -2.62
C HIS A 168 -35.91 -1.44 -3.78
N PRO A 169 -36.91 -2.34 -3.78
CA PRO A 169 -37.78 -2.55 -4.94
C PRO A 169 -38.56 -1.31 -5.38
N ARG A 170 -38.84 -0.38 -4.44
CA ARG A 170 -39.53 0.90 -4.70
C ARG A 170 -38.74 1.86 -5.59
N MET A 171 -37.42 1.70 -5.74
CA MET A 171 -36.61 2.54 -6.64
C MET A 171 -37.02 2.41 -8.11
N LYS A 172 -37.65 1.29 -8.50
CA LYS A 172 -38.21 1.08 -9.85
C LYS A 172 -39.35 2.06 -10.17
N ASP A 173 -40.07 2.49 -9.13
CA ASP A 173 -41.27 3.32 -9.22
C ASP A 173 -40.95 4.82 -9.03
N TRP A 174 -39.67 5.20 -8.90
CA TRP A 174 -39.26 6.59 -8.69
C TRP A 174 -39.49 7.45 -9.95
N PRO A 175 -39.77 8.77 -9.81
CA PRO A 175 -40.15 9.62 -10.93
C PRO A 175 -39.13 9.64 -12.09
N ALA A 176 -39.54 9.15 -13.26
CA ALA A 176 -38.64 8.97 -14.41
C ALA A 176 -38.08 10.28 -14.99
N ASP A 177 -38.81 11.39 -14.80
CA ASP A 177 -38.42 12.74 -15.22
C ASP A 177 -37.27 13.34 -14.39
N HIS A 178 -36.98 12.77 -13.21
CA HIS A 178 -35.89 13.23 -12.34
C HIS A 178 -34.51 12.72 -12.76
N GLY A 179 -34.41 11.93 -13.85
CA GLY A 179 -33.12 11.60 -14.49
C GLY A 179 -32.15 10.82 -13.62
N PHE A 180 -32.66 9.85 -12.87
CA PHE A 180 -31.87 9.01 -11.96
C PHE A 180 -30.81 8.17 -12.68
N PHE A 181 -29.70 7.91 -11.99
CA PHE A 181 -28.57 7.12 -12.47
C PHE A 181 -27.87 6.38 -11.31
N PHE A 182 -27.02 5.41 -11.65
CA PHE A 182 -26.27 4.64 -10.66
C PHE A 182 -24.87 5.24 -10.45
N MET A 183 -24.44 5.22 -9.20
CA MET A 183 -23.05 5.46 -8.80
C MET A 183 -22.53 4.26 -8.01
N ARG A 184 -21.19 4.10 -7.97
CA ARG A 184 -20.52 3.22 -7.02
C ARG A 184 -19.47 3.98 -6.22
N LEU A 185 -19.14 3.47 -5.04
CA LEU A 185 -17.95 3.89 -4.31
C LEU A 185 -16.73 3.09 -4.81
N ASP A 186 -15.80 3.77 -5.48
CA ASP A 186 -14.43 3.26 -5.67
C ASP A 186 -13.69 3.42 -4.33
N ILE A 187 -13.66 2.34 -3.54
CA ILE A 187 -13.10 2.31 -2.18
C ILE A 187 -11.57 2.45 -2.23
N GLU A 188 -11.03 3.49 -1.57
CA GLU A 188 -9.59 3.70 -1.38
C GLU A 188 -9.09 3.13 -0.02
N TYR A 189 -9.92 3.21 1.04
CA TYR A 189 -9.62 2.78 2.41
C TYR A 189 -10.85 2.15 3.10
N ILE A 190 -10.63 1.16 3.96
CA ILE A 190 -11.65 0.60 4.88
C ILE A 190 -11.15 0.78 6.30
N ASN A 191 -11.94 1.43 7.15
CA ASN A 191 -11.66 1.58 8.57
C ASN A 191 -12.82 0.95 9.35
N MET A 192 -12.55 -0.04 10.22
CA MET A 192 -13.59 -0.75 10.96
C MET A 192 -13.28 -0.84 12.45
N THR A 193 -14.17 -0.33 13.30
CA THR A 193 -14.15 -0.60 14.74
C THR A 193 -15.07 -1.78 15.01
N ASP A 194 -14.54 -2.88 15.54
CA ASP A 194 -15.25 -4.16 15.73
C ASP A 194 -14.96 -4.79 17.11
N TYR A 195 -13.99 -4.23 17.86
CA TYR A 195 -13.74 -4.61 19.24
C TYR A 195 -12.93 -3.54 19.99
N TYR A 196 -12.79 -3.70 21.30
CA TYR A 196 -11.94 -2.86 22.13
C TYR A 196 -10.47 -2.91 21.64
N GLY A 197 -9.93 -1.75 21.26
CA GLY A 197 -8.59 -1.63 20.68
C GLY A 197 -8.45 -0.50 19.66
N GLY A 198 -9.57 0.02 19.15
CA GLY A 198 -9.62 1.02 18.08
C GLY A 198 -9.81 0.37 16.71
N PRO A 199 -9.99 1.16 15.64
CA PRO A 199 -10.32 0.62 14.34
C PRO A 199 -9.15 -0.13 13.69
N VAL A 200 -9.47 -1.22 13.01
CA VAL A 200 -8.58 -1.98 12.13
C VAL A 200 -8.71 -1.43 10.71
N ASP A 201 -7.57 -1.05 10.11
CA ASP A 201 -7.51 -0.62 8.71
C ASP A 201 -7.37 -1.83 7.79
N GLU A 202 -8.34 -2.00 6.89
CA GLU A 202 -8.32 -3.00 5.84
C GLU A 202 -8.37 -2.38 4.44
N LYS A 203 -8.18 -3.24 3.42
CA LYS A 203 -8.30 -2.87 2.02
C LYS A 203 -9.24 -3.84 1.33
N PRO A 204 -10.13 -3.35 0.45
CA PRO A 204 -11.03 -4.21 -0.29
C PRO A 204 -10.22 -5.25 -1.08
N PRO A 205 -10.63 -6.53 -1.08
CA PRO A 205 -10.04 -7.53 -1.95
C PRO A 205 -10.29 -7.15 -3.42
N PRO A 206 -9.35 -7.44 -4.34
CA PRO A 206 -9.50 -7.07 -5.74
C PRO A 206 -10.62 -7.87 -6.42
N VAL A 207 -11.51 -7.17 -7.12
CA VAL A 207 -12.50 -7.79 -8.01
C VAL A 207 -11.79 -8.21 -9.30
N HIS A 208 -11.53 -9.51 -9.49
CA HIS A 208 -11.00 -10.06 -10.73
C HIS A 208 -11.61 -11.42 -11.10
N PRO A 209 -11.69 -11.77 -12.39
CA PRO A 209 -12.23 -13.05 -12.85
C PRO A 209 -11.33 -14.24 -12.49
N THR A 210 -11.96 -15.38 -12.23
CA THR A 210 -11.38 -16.74 -12.19
C THR A 210 -10.62 -17.07 -13.49
N GLU A 211 -9.59 -17.93 -13.57
CA GLU A 211 -9.10 -19.06 -12.74
C GLU A 211 -7.54 -18.95 -12.55
N ILE A 212 -6.73 -19.82 -11.90
CA ILE A 212 -6.56 -21.29 -11.94
C ILE A 212 -5.91 -21.78 -10.62
N ARG A 213 -6.30 -22.98 -10.13
CA ARG A 213 -5.70 -23.67 -8.96
C ARG A 213 -4.42 -24.47 -9.32
N THR A 214 -3.52 -24.59 -8.36
CA THR A 214 -2.86 -25.88 -8.02
C THR A 214 -2.86 -26.07 -6.51
N SER A 215 -2.98 -27.31 -6.04
CA SER A 215 -3.30 -27.65 -4.64
C SER A 215 -2.39 -28.75 -4.08
N ILE A 216 -1.86 -28.54 -2.87
CA ILE A 216 -1.33 -29.60 -1.99
C ILE A 216 -1.79 -29.27 -0.56
N SER A 217 -2.25 -30.27 0.18
CA SER A 217 -2.68 -30.19 1.58
C SER A 217 -2.34 -31.53 2.29
N PRO A 218 -2.48 -31.67 3.62
CA PRO A 218 -1.29 -31.90 4.44
C PRO A 218 -1.33 -33.19 5.28
N SER A 219 -0.25 -33.45 6.02
CA SER A 219 -0.24 -34.43 7.11
C SER A 219 0.52 -33.89 8.33
N SER A 220 0.08 -34.30 9.52
CA SER A 220 0.53 -33.79 10.83
C SER A 220 1.72 -34.55 11.40
N ALA A 221 2.69 -33.82 11.96
CA ALA A 221 3.67 -34.33 12.91
C ALA A 221 4.17 -33.20 13.81
N VAL A 222 4.69 -33.55 14.99
CA VAL A 222 5.07 -32.62 16.07
C VAL A 222 6.57 -32.30 16.03
N GLU A 223 6.92 -31.15 16.61
CA GLU A 223 8.22 -30.79 17.20
C GLU A 223 9.26 -29.96 16.38
N GLN A 224 10.01 -29.16 17.15
CA GLN A 224 11.24 -28.40 16.85
C GLN A 224 11.11 -27.04 16.11
N LEU A 225 11.66 -25.99 16.73
CA LEU A 225 11.80 -24.64 16.15
C LEU A 225 12.83 -24.66 15.02
N ASN A 226 12.35 -24.65 13.77
CA ASN A 226 13.22 -24.50 12.60
C ASN A 226 13.61 -23.04 12.36
N THR A 227 14.89 -22.81 12.09
CA THR A 227 15.48 -21.48 11.81
C THR A 227 14.94 -20.83 10.54
N THR A 228 14.37 -21.60 9.60
CA THR A 228 13.68 -21.10 8.41
C THR A 228 12.38 -20.36 8.75
N THR A 229 11.62 -20.81 9.75
CA THR A 229 10.37 -20.14 10.17
C THR A 229 10.64 -18.78 10.83
N ALA A 230 11.80 -18.62 11.47
CA ALA A 230 12.21 -17.37 12.10
C ALA A 230 12.47 -16.25 11.07
N LEU A 231 13.04 -16.58 9.90
CA LEU A 231 13.30 -15.61 8.82
C LEU A 231 12.00 -15.14 8.15
N ALA A 232 11.09 -16.07 7.83
CA ALA A 232 9.79 -15.73 7.24
C ALA A 232 8.95 -14.81 8.14
N ASN A 233 9.02 -15.00 9.46
CA ASN A 233 8.32 -14.15 10.42
C ASN A 233 9.03 -12.82 10.71
N TYR A 234 10.31 -12.65 10.38
CA TYR A 234 11.11 -11.51 10.82
C TYR A 234 10.63 -10.15 10.29
N ALA A 235 10.14 -10.12 9.05
CA ALA A 235 9.61 -8.93 8.41
C ALA A 235 8.13 -8.63 8.76
N THR A 236 7.39 -9.59 9.35
CA THR A 236 5.98 -9.40 9.70
C THR A 236 5.82 -8.40 10.85
N GLU A 237 4.60 -7.88 11.05
CA GLU A 237 4.30 -7.04 12.23
C GLU A 237 4.72 -7.71 13.55
N GLU A 238 4.48 -9.01 13.69
CA GLU A 238 4.77 -9.75 14.92
C GLU A 238 6.28 -9.94 15.11
N GLY A 239 7.02 -10.22 14.04
CA GLY A 239 8.49 -10.23 14.06
C GLY A 239 9.07 -8.88 14.46
N GLN A 240 8.57 -7.80 13.86
CA GLN A 240 9.00 -6.42 14.16
C GLN A 240 8.77 -6.04 15.63
N LYS A 241 7.68 -6.49 16.26
CA LYS A 241 7.41 -6.30 17.70
C LYS A 241 8.44 -7.01 18.60
N LEU A 242 9.09 -8.06 18.10
CA LEU A 242 10.10 -8.84 18.84
C LEU A 242 11.53 -8.33 18.64
N TRP A 243 11.79 -7.51 17.61
CA TRP A 243 13.14 -6.99 17.32
C TRP A 243 13.81 -6.34 18.53
N SER A 244 13.08 -5.54 19.32
CA SER A 244 13.62 -4.86 20.52
C SER A 244 14.07 -5.81 21.64
N LYS A 245 13.64 -7.09 21.63
CA LYS A 245 14.09 -8.11 22.58
C LYS A 245 15.47 -8.68 22.23
N GLN A 246 15.79 -8.75 20.94
CA GLN A 246 17.05 -9.31 20.43
C GLN A 246 18.07 -8.20 20.09
N HIS A 247 17.57 -7.04 19.67
CA HIS A 247 18.32 -5.87 19.27
C HIS A 247 17.75 -4.64 20.03
N PRO A 248 18.24 -4.35 21.25
CA PRO A 248 17.65 -3.32 22.13
C PRO A 248 17.54 -1.93 21.48
N GLU A 249 18.45 -1.59 20.57
CA GLU A 249 18.41 -0.35 19.78
C GLU A 249 17.12 -0.20 18.95
N CYS A 250 16.48 -1.30 18.53
CA CYS A 250 15.17 -1.27 17.86
C CYS A 250 14.02 -0.77 18.75
N GLY A 251 14.22 -0.68 20.08
CA GLY A 251 13.33 -0.02 21.03
C GLY A 251 13.67 1.45 21.31
N GLY A 252 14.57 2.05 20.54
CA GLY A 252 15.06 3.42 20.73
C GLY A 252 14.02 4.52 20.52
N LYS A 253 14.43 5.78 20.74
CA LYS A 253 13.54 6.97 20.72
C LYS A 253 13.60 7.76 19.41
N LEU A 254 14.60 7.50 18.58
CA LEU A 254 14.86 8.14 17.29
C LEU A 254 14.70 7.14 16.13
N GLN A 255 13.86 6.12 16.32
CA GLN A 255 13.64 5.05 15.34
C GLN A 255 12.99 5.54 14.04
N SER A 256 13.25 4.83 12.95
CA SER A 256 12.74 5.05 11.59
C SER A 256 12.06 3.77 11.06
N PRO A 257 11.16 3.87 10.06
CA PRO A 257 10.71 5.07 9.34
C PRO A 257 9.72 5.92 10.16
N ILE A 258 9.22 7.02 9.61
CA ILE A 258 8.22 7.90 10.28
C ILE A 258 7.11 8.37 9.33
N HIS A 259 6.01 8.85 9.90
CA HIS A 259 5.04 9.68 9.18
C HIS A 259 5.60 11.10 8.95
N LEU A 260 5.77 11.48 7.68
CA LEU A 260 6.13 12.82 7.25
C LEU A 260 4.85 13.63 7.01
N VAL A 261 4.56 14.60 7.87
CA VAL A 261 3.38 15.45 7.75
C VAL A 261 3.81 16.83 7.26
N ALA A 262 3.54 17.13 5.99
CA ALA A 262 4.09 18.29 5.28
C ALA A 262 3.77 19.64 5.94
N HIS A 263 2.57 19.79 6.51
CA HIS A 263 2.16 21.02 7.22
C HIS A 263 2.76 21.15 8.62
N LYS A 264 3.36 20.09 9.17
CA LYS A 264 4.10 20.09 10.46
C LYS A 264 5.61 20.16 10.28
N ALA A 265 6.12 19.98 9.05
CA ALA A 265 7.53 20.12 8.75
C ALA A 265 7.96 21.59 8.80
N ILE A 266 9.13 21.85 9.40
CA ILE A 266 9.66 23.19 9.57
C ILE A 266 10.36 23.62 8.28
N PRO A 267 9.88 24.65 7.55
CA PRO A 267 10.54 25.11 6.34
C PRO A 267 11.83 25.85 6.71
N LEU A 268 12.93 25.45 6.07
CA LEU A 268 14.23 26.13 6.18
C LEU A 268 14.84 26.34 4.79
N PRO A 269 15.62 27.44 4.60
CA PRO A 269 16.44 27.65 3.41
C PRO A 269 17.71 26.78 3.50
N LEU A 270 17.52 25.46 3.48
CA LEU A 270 18.63 24.51 3.54
C LEU A 270 19.47 24.59 2.24
N PRO A 271 20.80 24.40 2.31
CA PRO A 271 21.63 24.17 1.13
C PRO A 271 21.06 23.06 0.24
N ALA A 272 21.38 23.07 -1.06
CA ALA A 272 21.05 21.91 -1.91
C ALA A 272 21.73 20.63 -1.38
N LEU A 273 21.20 19.47 -1.76
CA LEU A 273 21.93 18.22 -1.62
C LEU A 273 22.81 18.04 -2.86
N GLU A 274 24.11 18.23 -2.69
CA GLU A 274 25.08 18.09 -3.76
C GLU A 274 25.35 16.61 -4.04
N MET A 275 25.27 16.21 -5.31
CA MET A 275 25.33 14.82 -5.76
C MET A 275 26.52 14.59 -6.72
N VAL A 276 27.68 14.27 -6.15
CA VAL A 276 28.95 14.09 -6.89
C VAL A 276 28.98 12.72 -7.55
N ARG A 277 29.39 12.68 -8.83
CA ARG A 277 29.48 11.46 -9.66
C ARG A 277 28.16 10.68 -9.87
N TYR A 278 27.01 11.22 -9.49
CA TYR A 278 25.70 10.57 -9.71
C TYR A 278 25.33 10.35 -11.18
N HIS A 279 25.87 11.17 -12.09
CA HIS A 279 25.68 11.05 -13.53
C HIS A 279 26.71 10.13 -14.20
N ASN A 280 27.73 9.67 -13.46
CA ASN A 280 28.69 8.70 -13.95
C ASN A 280 28.06 7.29 -13.87
N PRO A 281 28.38 6.38 -14.81
CA PRO A 281 28.06 4.97 -14.64
C PRO A 281 28.68 4.42 -13.35
N LEU A 282 27.92 3.61 -12.61
CA LEU A 282 28.45 2.84 -11.50
C LEU A 282 29.54 1.89 -12.00
N PRO A 283 30.61 1.65 -11.22
CA PRO A 283 31.60 0.63 -11.55
C PRO A 283 30.97 -0.75 -11.78
N GLN A 284 31.51 -1.49 -12.75
CA GLN A 284 30.99 -2.80 -13.18
C GLN A 284 32.01 -3.91 -12.93
N PRO A 285 31.58 -5.10 -12.47
CA PRO A 285 30.19 -5.51 -12.25
C PRO A 285 29.57 -4.88 -11.01
N ILE A 286 28.31 -4.44 -11.10
CA ILE A 286 27.51 -4.22 -9.89
C ILE A 286 27.09 -5.59 -9.35
N VAL A 287 27.03 -5.74 -8.03
CA VAL A 287 26.58 -6.96 -7.37
C VAL A 287 25.09 -6.81 -7.06
N PHE A 288 24.26 -7.62 -7.70
CA PHE A 288 22.81 -7.62 -7.55
C PHE A 288 22.37 -8.84 -6.76
N THR A 289 21.76 -8.64 -5.59
CA THR A 289 21.53 -9.71 -4.62
C THR A 289 20.11 -9.67 -4.07
N ASN A 290 19.41 -10.81 -4.04
CA ASN A 290 18.32 -11.04 -3.11
C ASN A 290 18.92 -11.62 -1.83
N ASN A 291 18.78 -10.89 -0.72
CA ASN A 291 19.37 -11.26 0.58
C ASN A 291 18.33 -11.82 1.57
N GLY A 292 17.16 -12.24 1.08
CA GLY A 292 16.06 -12.77 1.90
C GLY A 292 15.21 -11.70 2.57
N HIS A 293 15.67 -10.46 2.62
CA HIS A 293 14.95 -9.31 3.21
C HIS A 293 14.66 -8.20 2.19
N SER A 294 15.47 -8.08 1.15
CA SER A 294 15.34 -7.10 0.08
C SER A 294 16.13 -7.57 -1.15
N VAL A 295 16.00 -6.82 -2.25
CA VAL A 295 17.00 -6.82 -3.31
C VAL A 295 17.90 -5.62 -3.11
N SER A 296 19.21 -5.85 -3.09
CA SER A 296 20.25 -4.85 -2.98
C SER A 296 21.14 -4.80 -4.22
N VAL A 297 21.61 -3.60 -4.52
CA VAL A 297 22.70 -3.31 -5.45
C VAL A 297 23.86 -2.75 -4.65
N SER A 298 25.04 -3.34 -4.82
CA SER A 298 26.30 -2.81 -4.29
C SER A 298 27.39 -2.82 -5.36
N VAL A 299 28.46 -2.09 -5.09
CA VAL A 299 29.68 -2.02 -5.90
C VAL A 299 30.86 -2.41 -5.01
N ASN A 300 31.85 -3.14 -5.52
CA ASN A 300 33.01 -3.51 -4.69
C ASN A 300 33.89 -2.25 -4.47
N PRO A 301 33.99 -1.70 -3.25
CA PRO A 301 34.78 -0.49 -3.01
C PRO A 301 36.29 -0.74 -3.13
N LEU A 302 36.75 -1.99 -3.02
CA LEU A 302 38.17 -2.36 -3.08
C LEU A 302 38.76 -2.30 -4.50
N GLU A 303 37.92 -2.15 -5.52
CA GLU A 303 38.32 -2.12 -6.93
C GLU A 303 38.28 -0.69 -7.53
N TYR A 304 37.72 0.31 -6.82
CA TYR A 304 37.44 1.64 -7.38
C TYR A 304 37.58 2.82 -6.39
N ASP A 305 38.54 3.71 -6.64
CA ASP A 305 38.81 4.90 -5.81
C ASP A 305 37.71 5.98 -5.84
N GLN A 306 36.75 5.92 -6.76
CA GLN A 306 35.83 7.05 -7.06
C GLN A 306 34.35 6.66 -7.11
N LEU A 307 33.79 6.25 -5.97
CA LEU A 307 32.34 6.08 -5.83
C LEU A 307 31.58 7.43 -5.82
N PRO A 308 30.26 7.42 -6.08
CA PRO A 308 29.38 8.58 -5.89
C PRO A 308 29.40 9.09 -4.44
N MET A 309 29.21 10.39 -4.25
CA MET A 309 29.22 11.03 -2.93
C MET A 309 28.14 12.10 -2.82
N ILE A 310 27.72 12.40 -1.58
CA ILE A 310 26.79 13.48 -1.25
C ILE A 310 27.32 14.38 -0.13
N PHE A 311 26.97 15.65 -0.19
CA PHE A 311 27.20 16.66 0.86
C PHE A 311 26.19 17.80 0.74
N GLY A 312 26.26 18.81 1.62
CA GLY A 312 25.27 19.89 1.67
C GLY A 312 24.07 19.50 2.52
N ALA A 313 22.87 19.98 2.19
CA ALA A 313 21.66 19.82 3.01
C ALA A 313 21.91 20.15 4.51
N MET A 314 21.68 19.20 5.41
CA MET A 314 22.07 19.28 6.84
C MET A 314 23.21 18.30 7.19
N LEU A 315 24.01 17.90 6.20
CA LEU A 315 25.05 16.88 6.35
C LEU A 315 26.36 17.50 6.87
N PRO A 316 26.89 17.05 8.02
CA PRO A 316 28.08 17.66 8.63
C PRO A 316 29.42 17.25 7.97
N ASN A 317 29.41 16.31 7.04
CA ASN A 317 30.60 15.75 6.37
C ASN A 317 30.22 15.33 4.93
N MET A 318 31.20 14.84 4.16
CA MET A 318 30.92 14.09 2.93
C MET A 318 30.49 12.65 3.26
N TYR A 319 29.57 12.10 2.47
CA TYR A 319 29.13 10.72 2.57
C TYR A 319 29.29 10.03 1.21
N GLN A 320 29.92 8.85 1.20
CA GLN A 320 30.19 8.05 0.01
C GLN A 320 29.13 6.96 -0.14
N LEU A 321 28.70 6.66 -1.36
CA LEU A 321 27.81 5.54 -1.67
C LEU A 321 28.38 4.24 -1.09
N ASP A 322 27.50 3.46 -0.45
CA ASP A 322 27.76 2.09 -0.05
C ASP A 322 26.94 1.12 -0.91
N SER A 323 25.63 1.26 -0.87
CA SER A 323 24.67 0.38 -1.53
C SER A 323 23.31 1.05 -1.71
N PHE A 324 22.41 0.43 -2.47
CA PHE A 324 20.99 0.79 -2.45
C PHE A 324 20.09 -0.44 -2.52
N HIS A 325 18.89 -0.34 -1.95
CA HIS A 325 17.94 -1.45 -1.87
C HIS A 325 16.48 -0.96 -1.89
N PHE A 326 15.55 -1.90 -1.87
CA PHE A 326 14.13 -1.65 -2.13
C PHE A 326 13.21 -2.27 -1.07
N HIS A 327 12.20 -1.52 -0.65
CA HIS A 327 11.06 -2.02 0.13
C HIS A 327 9.80 -1.98 -0.73
N TRP A 328 8.95 -3.01 -0.64
CA TRP A 328 7.73 -3.12 -1.44
C TRP A 328 6.64 -3.92 -0.74
N GLY A 329 5.39 -3.58 -1.03
CA GLY A 329 4.24 -4.26 -0.46
C GLY A 329 3.65 -5.31 -1.39
N SER A 330 2.87 -6.22 -0.82
CA SER A 330 2.00 -7.14 -1.56
C SER A 330 0.91 -6.39 -2.35
N LYS A 331 0.46 -5.23 -1.86
CA LYS A 331 -0.61 -4.39 -2.44
C LYS A 331 -0.07 -3.08 -3.04
N ASN A 332 -0.86 -2.40 -3.89
CA ASN A 332 -0.41 -1.24 -4.69
C ASN A 332 -0.35 0.10 -3.92
N ASN A 333 -0.77 0.11 -2.67
CA ASN A 333 -0.89 1.27 -1.77
C ASN A 333 -0.35 0.95 -0.36
N GLN A 334 0.68 0.09 -0.30
CA GLN A 334 1.55 -0.15 0.87
C GLN A 334 2.89 -0.67 0.33
N GLY A 335 3.97 -0.52 1.09
CA GLY A 335 5.29 -0.98 0.65
C GLY A 335 6.43 -0.01 0.89
N SER A 336 6.13 1.29 0.90
CA SER A 336 7.07 2.29 1.38
C SER A 336 7.22 2.22 2.90
N GLU A 337 8.41 2.49 3.39
CA GLU A 337 8.70 2.54 4.82
C GLU A 337 8.16 3.85 5.41
N HIS A 338 8.48 4.98 4.76
CA HIS A 338 7.94 6.27 5.11
C HIS A 338 6.50 6.43 4.62
N VAL A 339 5.75 7.28 5.33
CA VAL A 339 4.36 7.61 5.01
C VAL A 339 4.25 9.13 4.88
N LEU A 340 3.93 9.64 3.68
CA LEU A 340 3.87 11.07 3.39
C LEU A 340 2.41 11.56 3.42
N ASN A 341 2.09 12.48 4.33
CA ASN A 341 0.72 13.01 4.52
C ASN A 341 -0.36 11.92 4.72
N GLY A 342 0.00 10.80 5.34
CA GLY A 342 -0.89 9.64 5.51
C GLY A 342 -0.87 8.65 4.34
N ILE A 343 -0.22 8.97 3.23
CA ILE A 343 -0.10 8.11 2.04
C ILE A 343 1.13 7.21 2.18
N GLN A 344 0.90 5.90 2.15
CA GLN A 344 1.94 4.90 1.95
C GLN A 344 1.97 4.49 0.47
N TYR A 345 3.16 4.42 -0.10
CA TYR A 345 3.39 4.13 -1.51
C TYR A 345 3.61 2.61 -1.73
N PRO A 346 3.43 2.08 -2.95
CA PRO A 346 3.65 0.66 -3.29
C PRO A 346 5.06 0.15 -2.98
N ALA A 347 6.06 1.02 -3.04
CA ALA A 347 7.46 0.70 -2.78
C ALA A 347 8.27 1.97 -2.44
N GLU A 348 9.47 1.79 -1.91
CA GLU A 348 10.45 2.82 -1.61
C GLU A 348 11.88 2.32 -1.90
N MET A 349 12.73 3.16 -2.48
CA MET A 349 14.16 2.89 -2.67
C MET A 349 14.97 3.66 -1.64
N HIS A 350 15.95 3.00 -1.02
CA HIS A 350 16.92 3.59 -0.11
C HIS A 350 18.31 3.55 -0.74
N ILE A 351 18.97 4.71 -0.84
CA ILE A 351 20.38 4.82 -1.24
C ILE A 351 21.21 5.20 -0.02
N ILE A 352 22.07 4.29 0.42
CA ILE A 352 22.83 4.34 1.66
C ILE A 352 24.20 4.93 1.37
N HIS A 353 24.57 5.92 2.19
CA HIS A 353 25.87 6.57 2.13
C HIS A 353 26.54 6.54 3.50
N ARG A 354 27.81 6.12 3.52
CA ARG A 354 28.68 6.13 4.69
C ARG A 354 29.41 7.46 4.81
N ASN A 355 29.40 8.07 5.99
CA ASN A 355 30.24 9.22 6.32
C ASN A 355 31.71 8.86 6.13
N THR A 356 32.46 9.62 5.32
CA THR A 356 33.84 9.29 4.93
C THR A 356 34.84 9.33 6.08
N ARG A 357 34.42 9.74 7.29
CA ARG A 357 35.24 9.68 8.52
C ARG A 357 35.36 8.30 9.13
N TYR A 358 34.52 7.35 8.72
CA TYR A 358 34.54 5.96 9.20
C TYR A 358 34.92 5.03 8.06
N SER A 359 35.67 3.97 8.36
CA SER A 359 36.15 2.99 7.39
C SER A 359 35.04 2.15 6.76
N SER A 360 34.00 1.84 7.55
CA SER A 360 32.99 0.83 7.23
C SER A 360 31.59 1.20 7.76
N ILE A 361 30.54 0.57 7.24
CA ILE A 361 29.17 0.74 7.77
C ILE A 361 29.10 0.24 9.21
N GLN A 362 29.81 -0.84 9.51
CA GLN A 362 29.88 -1.49 10.81
C GLN A 362 30.48 -0.56 11.88
N GLU A 363 31.46 0.27 11.52
CA GLU A 363 31.96 1.35 12.37
C GLU A 363 30.96 2.53 12.44
N ALA A 364 30.51 2.99 11.27
CA ALA A 364 29.67 4.19 11.14
C ALA A 364 28.35 4.10 11.93
N GLN A 365 27.68 2.94 11.94
CA GLN A 365 26.40 2.73 12.62
C GLN A 365 26.44 2.99 14.13
N HIS A 366 27.62 3.09 14.76
CA HIS A 366 27.76 3.44 16.17
C HIS A 366 27.76 4.96 16.45
N PHE A 367 27.59 5.80 15.41
CA PHE A 367 27.64 7.26 15.52
C PHE A 367 26.39 7.93 14.93
N SER A 368 25.84 8.93 15.62
CA SER A 368 24.59 9.65 15.26
C SER A 368 24.55 10.37 13.88
N HIS A 369 25.68 10.38 13.18
CA HIS A 369 25.86 10.89 11.81
C HIS A 369 26.80 9.97 11.00
N GLY A 370 26.81 8.67 11.30
CA GLY A 370 27.59 7.69 10.55
C GLY A 370 27.05 7.47 9.15
N LEU A 371 25.72 7.54 8.98
CA LEU A 371 25.04 7.19 7.76
C LEU A 371 24.12 8.32 7.28
N THR A 372 23.98 8.45 5.97
CA THR A 372 22.92 9.23 5.33
C THR A 372 22.16 8.33 4.37
N VAL A 373 20.84 8.28 4.48
CA VAL A 373 20.01 7.49 3.57
C VAL A 373 19.08 8.41 2.80
N LEU A 374 19.13 8.31 1.47
CA LEU A 374 18.20 8.97 0.56
C LEU A 374 17.03 8.03 0.28
N ALA A 375 15.82 8.50 0.57
CA ALA A 375 14.59 7.74 0.38
C ALA A 375 13.73 8.31 -0.76
N PHE A 376 13.31 7.43 -1.67
CA PHE A 376 12.50 7.78 -2.83
C PHE A 376 11.27 6.87 -2.94
N PHE A 377 10.08 7.45 -2.93
CA PHE A 377 8.84 6.71 -3.13
C PHE A 377 8.68 6.24 -4.58
N PHE A 378 8.02 5.11 -4.78
CA PHE A 378 7.53 4.70 -6.09
C PHE A 378 6.02 4.88 -6.21
N GLN A 379 5.53 5.26 -7.39
CA GLN A 379 4.09 5.28 -7.70
C GLN A 379 3.80 4.52 -9.00
N LEU A 380 2.71 3.76 -9.04
CA LEU A 380 2.36 2.97 -10.23
C LEU A 380 1.75 3.83 -11.33
N ARG A 381 2.08 3.48 -12.58
CA ARG A 381 1.49 3.96 -13.83
C ARG A 381 1.43 2.81 -14.84
N ASP A 382 0.88 3.01 -16.02
CA ASP A 382 0.90 1.98 -17.07
C ASP A 382 2.25 1.91 -17.81
N LYS A 383 2.91 3.07 -17.96
CA LYS A 383 4.16 3.21 -18.72
C LYS A 383 5.36 2.60 -17.96
N VAL A 384 6.09 1.72 -18.63
CA VAL A 384 7.38 1.16 -18.17
C VAL A 384 8.40 2.29 -17.94
N ASN A 385 9.03 2.29 -16.77
CA ASN A 385 10.17 3.15 -16.48
C ASN A 385 11.46 2.52 -17.02
N GLN A 386 11.90 3.03 -18.18
CA GLN A 386 13.06 2.50 -18.90
C GLN A 386 14.40 2.66 -18.16
N ALA A 387 14.53 3.62 -17.25
CA ALA A 387 15.76 3.80 -16.49
C ALA A 387 15.98 2.68 -15.46
N LEU A 388 14.90 2.06 -14.97
CA LEU A 388 14.95 0.95 -14.02
C LEU A 388 14.86 -0.44 -14.68
N SER A 389 14.48 -0.53 -15.96
CA SER A 389 14.44 -1.81 -16.69
C SER A 389 15.72 -2.64 -16.57
N PRO A 390 16.95 -2.09 -16.69
CA PRO A 390 18.18 -2.87 -16.56
C PRO A 390 18.35 -3.64 -15.23
N LEU A 391 17.80 -3.13 -14.13
CA LEU A 391 17.74 -3.84 -12.84
C LEU A 391 16.51 -4.76 -12.77
N ILE A 392 15.33 -4.21 -13.09
CA ILE A 392 14.04 -4.87 -12.89
C ILE A 392 13.89 -6.10 -13.78
N ASP A 393 14.47 -6.09 -14.98
CA ASP A 393 14.44 -7.23 -15.89
C ASP A 393 15.37 -8.37 -15.45
N ASN A 394 16.33 -8.10 -14.56
CA ASN A 394 17.21 -9.10 -13.94
C ASN A 394 16.68 -9.66 -12.61
N LEU A 395 15.58 -9.14 -12.06
CA LEU A 395 14.94 -9.67 -10.83
C LEU A 395 14.63 -11.19 -10.89
N PRO A 396 14.19 -11.78 -12.03
CA PRO A 396 14.00 -13.23 -12.13
C PRO A 396 15.29 -14.06 -11.89
N SER A 397 16.47 -13.50 -12.19
CA SER A 397 17.77 -14.15 -12.01
C SER A 397 18.20 -14.21 -10.54
N VAL A 398 17.73 -13.27 -9.71
CA VAL A 398 17.89 -13.25 -8.25
C VAL A 398 16.62 -13.65 -7.52
N ARG A 399 15.72 -14.41 -8.17
CA ARG A 399 14.39 -14.71 -7.63
C ARG A 399 14.41 -15.38 -6.26
N LYS A 400 15.35 -16.29 -6.02
CA LYS A 400 15.47 -17.02 -4.76
C LYS A 400 16.33 -16.27 -3.75
N ASP A 401 16.03 -16.47 -2.49
CA ASP A 401 16.85 -16.07 -1.35
C ASP A 401 18.33 -16.51 -1.52
N GLY A 402 19.24 -15.69 -1.00
CA GLY A 402 20.69 -15.84 -1.08
C GLY A 402 21.28 -15.76 -2.50
N LYS A 403 20.50 -15.46 -3.55
CA LYS A 403 21.03 -15.36 -4.92
C LYS A 403 21.63 -13.99 -5.18
N SER A 404 22.92 -14.01 -5.50
CA SER A 404 23.71 -12.87 -5.95
C SER A 404 24.24 -13.15 -7.37
N ILE A 405 24.20 -12.13 -8.23
CA ILE A 405 24.77 -12.15 -9.59
C ILE A 405 25.55 -10.85 -9.88
N PRO A 406 26.66 -10.93 -10.62
CA PRO A 406 27.28 -9.74 -11.21
C PRO A 406 26.45 -9.25 -12.41
N LEU A 407 26.22 -7.94 -12.50
CA LEU A 407 25.57 -7.31 -13.65
C LEU A 407 26.51 -6.27 -14.31
N ASN A 408 26.74 -6.44 -15.61
CA ASN A 408 27.47 -5.48 -16.45
C ASN A 408 26.46 -4.58 -17.16
N ILE A 409 25.85 -3.66 -16.40
CA ILE A 409 24.84 -2.71 -16.90
C ILE A 409 25.32 -1.26 -16.73
N SER A 410 25.10 -0.43 -17.77
CA SER A 410 25.37 1.01 -17.67
C SER A 410 24.25 1.70 -16.89
N LEU A 411 24.42 1.74 -15.57
CA LEU A 411 23.49 2.37 -14.63
C LEU A 411 24.15 3.59 -13.99
N THR A 412 23.49 4.74 -14.01
CA THR A 412 23.86 5.92 -13.23
C THR A 412 22.86 6.09 -12.09
N LEU A 413 23.25 6.66 -10.95
CA LEU A 413 22.26 6.93 -9.90
C LEU A 413 21.26 8.00 -10.35
N ALA A 414 21.72 9.02 -11.08
CA ALA A 414 20.88 10.11 -11.54
C ALA A 414 19.72 9.67 -12.46
N SER A 415 19.86 8.58 -13.23
CA SER A 415 18.79 8.09 -14.10
C SER A 415 17.62 7.47 -13.34
N ILE A 416 17.85 6.99 -12.11
CA ILE A 416 16.84 6.34 -11.26
C ILE A 416 16.28 7.26 -10.16
N LEU A 417 16.54 8.57 -10.24
CA LEU A 417 16.02 9.58 -9.31
C LEU A 417 14.82 10.39 -9.88
N PRO A 418 14.01 11.04 -9.03
CA PRO A 418 13.06 12.06 -9.46
C PRO A 418 13.75 13.27 -10.11
N ARG A 419 12.96 14.08 -10.82
CA ARG A 419 13.48 15.27 -11.52
C ARG A 419 13.70 16.40 -10.53
N ASP A 420 12.68 16.71 -9.74
CA ASP A 420 12.79 17.66 -8.63
C ASP A 420 13.56 17.00 -7.46
N LYS A 421 14.67 17.64 -7.10
CA LYS A 421 15.50 17.33 -5.92
C LYS A 421 15.68 18.56 -5.03
N GLU A 422 15.00 19.66 -5.35
CA GLU A 422 15.04 20.91 -4.61
C GLU A 422 14.17 20.82 -3.34
N VAL A 423 13.07 20.08 -3.39
CA VAL A 423 12.21 19.82 -2.24
C VAL A 423 12.55 18.46 -1.65
N TYR A 424 13.01 18.44 -0.39
CA TYR A 424 13.17 17.21 0.39
C TYR A 424 12.89 17.48 1.87
N TYR A 425 12.53 16.41 2.59
CA TYR A 425 12.44 16.40 4.06
C TYR A 425 13.71 15.83 4.66
N THR A 426 14.15 16.34 5.82
CA THR A 426 15.28 15.74 6.55
C THR A 426 15.03 15.69 8.06
N TYR A 427 15.49 14.60 8.68
CA TYR A 427 15.38 14.33 10.11
C TYR A 427 16.46 13.32 10.57
N ARG A 428 16.77 13.29 11.88
CA ARG A 428 17.61 12.23 12.47
C ARG A 428 16.77 10.99 12.79
N GLY A 429 17.25 9.84 12.36
CA GLY A 429 16.54 8.57 12.46
C GLY A 429 17.47 7.38 12.69
N SER A 430 16.94 6.19 12.43
CA SER A 430 17.67 4.93 12.55
C SER A 430 17.77 4.18 11.23
N LEU A 431 18.53 3.09 11.23
CA LEU A 431 18.30 1.97 10.30
C LEU A 431 16.88 1.41 10.53
N THR A 432 16.23 0.96 9.46
CA THR A 432 14.87 0.41 9.49
C THR A 432 14.83 -1.11 9.63
N THR A 433 15.98 -1.77 9.60
CA THR A 433 16.18 -3.19 9.94
C THR A 433 17.13 -3.31 11.13
N PRO A 434 17.10 -4.42 11.89
CA PRO A 434 18.01 -4.61 13.02
C PRO A 434 19.49 -4.58 12.60
N PRO A 435 20.40 -3.99 13.40
CA PRO A 435 20.21 -3.58 14.80
C PRO A 435 19.39 -2.30 15.04
N CYS A 436 18.88 -1.64 13.99
CA CYS A 436 18.09 -0.41 14.08
C CYS A 436 18.84 0.77 14.72
N SER A 437 20.16 0.86 14.49
CA SER A 437 21.00 1.88 15.12
C SER A 437 20.61 3.31 14.72
N GLU A 438 20.58 4.21 15.71
CA GLU A 438 20.14 5.61 15.60
C GLU A 438 21.23 6.52 14.99
N ALA A 439 21.78 6.08 13.86
CA ALA A 439 22.96 6.62 13.19
C ALA A 439 22.67 7.32 11.86
N VAL A 440 21.39 7.40 11.46
CA VAL A 440 20.99 7.80 10.11
C VAL A 440 20.50 9.24 10.08
N THR A 441 21.08 10.04 9.20
CA THR A 441 20.45 11.29 8.73
C THR A 441 19.60 10.96 7.49
N TRP A 442 18.28 11.06 7.61
CA TRP A 442 17.38 10.78 6.49
C TRP A 442 17.20 12.00 5.61
N ILE A 443 17.14 11.76 4.30
CA ILE A 443 16.68 12.74 3.31
C ILE A 443 15.60 12.06 2.45
N VAL A 444 14.36 12.52 2.55
CA VAL A 444 13.19 11.88 1.90
C VAL A 444 12.60 12.80 0.85
N PHE A 445 12.52 12.33 -0.39
CA PHE A 445 12.04 13.11 -1.53
C PHE A 445 10.54 12.87 -1.76
N PRO A 446 9.71 13.92 -1.90
CA PRO A 446 8.26 13.79 -2.10
C PRO A 446 7.83 13.56 -3.55
N GLU A 447 8.65 13.86 -4.57
CA GLU A 447 8.35 13.46 -5.95
C GLU A 447 8.60 11.94 -6.07
N ALA A 448 7.53 11.18 -6.30
CA ALA A 448 7.62 9.73 -6.48
C ALA A 448 8.16 9.38 -7.88
N ILE A 449 9.05 8.40 -7.93
CA ILE A 449 9.52 7.77 -9.18
C ILE A 449 8.40 6.85 -9.70
N PHE A 450 8.19 6.79 -11.01
CA PHE A 450 7.15 5.91 -11.56
C PHE A 450 7.67 4.49 -11.84
N LEU A 451 6.83 3.48 -11.62
CA LEU A 451 7.02 2.11 -12.05
C LEU A 451 5.76 1.63 -12.79
N SER A 452 5.90 0.71 -13.74
CA SER A 452 4.72 0.05 -14.30
C SER A 452 4.19 -1.05 -13.38
N TYR A 453 2.89 -1.36 -13.48
CA TYR A 453 2.31 -2.55 -12.83
C TYR A 453 3.07 -3.85 -13.17
N TYR A 454 3.58 -3.96 -14.40
CA TYR A 454 4.43 -5.09 -14.83
C TYR A 454 5.78 -5.11 -14.10
N GLN A 455 6.44 -3.96 -13.95
CA GLN A 455 7.69 -3.84 -13.20
C GLN A 455 7.48 -4.18 -11.71
N MET A 456 6.39 -3.69 -11.10
CA MET A 456 6.00 -4.00 -9.72
C MET A 456 5.75 -5.50 -9.51
N LYS A 457 5.17 -6.19 -10.50
CA LYS A 457 4.94 -7.64 -10.46
C LYS A 457 6.24 -8.43 -10.33
N LYS A 458 7.36 -7.96 -10.89
CA LYS A 458 8.67 -8.65 -10.79
C LYS A 458 9.24 -8.61 -9.38
N PHE A 459 9.14 -7.49 -8.66
CA PHE A 459 9.51 -7.41 -7.24
C PHE A 459 8.70 -8.42 -6.40
N ARG A 460 7.39 -8.47 -6.62
CA ARG A 460 6.50 -9.42 -5.94
C ARG A 460 6.71 -10.89 -6.34
N GLN A 461 7.61 -11.22 -7.28
CA GLN A 461 7.90 -12.62 -7.65
C GLN A 461 9.09 -13.22 -6.91
N LEU A 462 9.85 -12.41 -6.16
CA LEU A 462 10.99 -12.80 -5.35
C LEU A 462 10.57 -13.68 -4.15
N SER A 463 11.50 -14.44 -3.58
CA SER A 463 11.28 -15.28 -2.39
C SER A 463 12.27 -14.99 -1.24
N SER A 464 11.81 -15.27 -0.02
CA SER A 464 12.55 -15.32 1.24
C SER A 464 12.39 -16.73 1.79
N GLY A 465 13.45 -17.54 1.78
CA GLY A 465 13.31 -18.99 1.80
C GLY A 465 12.23 -19.50 0.82
N ASP A 466 11.29 -20.27 1.36
CA ASP A 466 10.14 -20.84 0.65
C ASP A 466 8.92 -19.90 0.53
N THR A 467 8.96 -18.72 1.17
CA THR A 467 7.85 -17.75 1.14
C THR A 467 8.08 -16.63 0.12
N GLN A 468 7.01 -15.95 -0.28
CA GLN A 468 7.09 -14.80 -1.19
C GLN A 468 7.68 -13.60 -0.45
N LEU A 469 8.72 -12.96 -0.99
CA LEU A 469 9.28 -11.73 -0.41
C LEU A 469 8.38 -10.55 -0.78
N VAL A 470 7.47 -10.20 0.12
CA VAL A 470 6.55 -9.05 0.05
C VAL A 470 6.33 -8.48 1.44
N ASP A 471 5.87 -7.23 1.50
CA ASP A 471 5.65 -6.49 2.74
C ASP A 471 6.91 -6.40 3.61
N ASN A 472 8.07 -6.28 2.95
CA ASN A 472 9.40 -6.22 3.56
C ASN A 472 9.75 -4.83 4.12
N PHE A 473 8.77 -4.11 4.65
CA PHE A 473 8.91 -2.76 5.20
C PHE A 473 8.61 -2.74 6.71
N ARG A 474 9.38 -1.95 7.45
CA ARG A 474 9.12 -1.67 8.86
C ARG A 474 7.93 -0.72 8.99
N ARG A 475 7.14 -0.91 10.05
CA ARG A 475 6.10 0.05 10.44
C ARG A 475 6.68 1.41 10.83
N ALA A 476 5.93 2.46 10.52
CA ALA A 476 6.23 3.82 10.96
C ALA A 476 6.34 3.93 12.49
N GLN A 477 7.39 4.59 12.92
CA GLN A 477 7.79 4.77 14.31
C GLN A 477 7.33 6.14 14.81
N ARG A 478 7.22 6.28 16.14
CA ARG A 478 6.80 7.55 16.77
C ARG A 478 7.85 8.65 16.50
N LEU A 479 7.42 9.80 15.99
CA LEU A 479 8.30 10.96 15.77
C LEU A 479 9.02 11.39 17.07
N GLY A 480 8.31 11.31 18.22
CA GLY A 480 8.86 11.68 19.52
C GLY A 480 9.25 13.17 19.58
N PRO A 481 10.37 13.54 20.21
CA PRO A 481 10.81 14.94 20.32
C PRO A 481 11.48 15.48 19.05
N ARG A 482 11.58 14.68 17.98
CA ARG A 482 12.29 15.05 16.76
C ARG A 482 11.52 16.09 15.95
N LYS A 483 12.27 16.94 15.26
CA LYS A 483 11.74 17.87 14.25
C LYS A 483 12.04 17.31 12.86
N VAL A 484 11.08 17.45 11.96
CA VAL A 484 11.27 17.23 10.52
C VAL A 484 11.43 18.59 9.88
N TYR A 485 12.51 18.79 9.13
CA TYR A 485 12.75 19.99 8.35
C TYR A 485 12.39 19.73 6.89
N VAL A 486 11.96 20.76 6.18
CA VAL A 486 11.73 20.70 4.72
C VAL A 486 12.51 21.81 4.04
N ARG A 487 13.28 21.47 3.00
CA ARG A 487 13.92 22.49 2.16
C ARG A 487 12.84 23.23 1.39
N ARG A 488 12.72 24.53 1.62
CA ARG A 488 11.90 25.44 0.82
C ARG A 488 12.63 26.77 0.64
N MET A 489 13.00 27.08 -0.59
CA MET A 489 13.42 28.42 -0.97
C MET A 489 12.18 29.33 -0.94
N LYS A 490 12.20 30.42 -0.18
CA LYS A 490 11.21 31.49 -0.34
C LYS A 490 11.42 32.14 -1.71
N GLN A 491 10.35 32.42 -2.44
CA GLN A 491 10.42 33.27 -3.63
C GLN A 491 10.97 34.64 -3.22
N GLY A 492 12.13 35.01 -3.75
CA GLY A 492 12.79 36.31 -3.52
C GLY A 492 14.07 36.29 -2.66
N GLU A 493 14.37 35.24 -1.88
CA GLU A 493 15.55 35.22 -0.98
C GLU A 493 16.80 34.52 -1.57
N ALA A 494 16.78 34.14 -2.85
CA ALA A 494 17.85 33.37 -3.50
C ALA A 494 19.21 34.11 -3.63
N THR A 495 19.27 35.41 -3.34
CA THR A 495 20.45 36.27 -3.57
C THR A 495 21.23 36.65 -2.31
N MET A 496 20.79 36.24 -1.12
CA MET A 496 21.31 36.78 0.16
C MET A 496 22.09 35.79 1.05
N TYR A 497 22.22 34.53 0.66
CA TYR A 497 22.96 33.52 1.44
C TYR A 497 24.37 33.32 0.90
N ASN A 498 25.33 34.06 1.46
CA ASN A 498 26.75 33.91 1.15
C ASN A 498 27.23 32.48 1.45
N VAL A 499 27.77 31.84 0.41
CA VAL A 499 28.10 30.41 0.32
C VAL A 499 29.43 30.09 1.06
N THR A 500 29.72 30.76 2.17
CA THR A 500 31.03 30.72 2.84
C THR A 500 31.01 30.29 4.31
N GLN A 501 29.84 30.15 4.95
CA GLN A 501 29.76 29.80 6.38
C GLN A 501 29.73 28.29 6.70
N TYR A 502 29.64 27.40 5.69
CA TYR A 502 29.53 25.95 5.88
C TYR A 502 30.52 25.10 5.06
N TYR A 503 31.50 25.71 4.39
CA TYR A 503 32.50 24.97 3.60
C TYR A 503 33.79 24.76 4.40
N PRO A 504 34.13 23.51 4.78
CA PRO A 504 35.52 23.17 5.05
C PRO A 504 36.31 23.23 3.73
N THR A 505 37.38 24.02 3.70
CA THR A 505 38.22 24.31 2.53
C THR A 505 39.04 23.10 2.07
N PHE A 506 38.46 22.24 1.22
CA PHE A 506 39.15 21.09 0.63
C PHE A 506 38.90 20.91 -0.88
N LEU A 507 39.05 21.99 -1.66
CA LEU A 507 39.21 21.94 -3.12
C LEU A 507 40.32 22.87 -3.61
N THR A 508 41.53 22.75 -3.04
CA THR A 508 42.77 23.26 -3.65
C THR A 508 43.92 22.29 -3.39
N LYS A 509 44.13 21.37 -4.33
CA LYS A 509 45.43 20.86 -4.78
C LYS A 509 45.21 19.90 -5.96
N THR A 510 45.34 20.48 -7.16
CA THR A 510 45.85 19.80 -8.35
C THR A 510 47.28 19.33 -8.13
#